data_AF-A0A2N8KM84-F1
#
_entry.id   AF-A0A2N8KM84-F1
#
_cell.length_a   1.000
_cell.length_b   1.000
_cell.length_c   1.000
_cell.angle_alpha   90.00
_cell.angle_beta   90.00
_cell.angle_gamma   90.00
#
_symmetry.space_group_name_H-M   'P 1'
#
loop_
_entity.id
_entity.type
_entity.pdbx_description
1 polymer ?
#
loop_
_entity_poly.entity_id
_entity_poly.type
_entity_poly.pdbx_seq_one_letter_code
_entity_poly.pdbx_strand_id
1 'polypeptide(L)'
;MRRLDQDELSAKKFGSKQLYMHLSALSPTTRKSHAERHGRLFTAKQVREFWSDPSNIEGCKCGVVVVLVDDLGKPIMPQLLDRARETYKKMAARGYEWSQ
;
A
#
# COMPACT_ATOMS: atom_id res chain seq x y z
N MET A 1 -3.17 -1.38 -15.25
CA MET A 1 -3.80 -0.65 -14.12
C MET A 1 -3.65 0.85 -14.39
N ARG A 2 -4.59 1.43 -15.18
CA ARG A 2 -4.44 2.75 -15.83
C ARG A 2 -4.02 3.89 -14.90
N ARG A 3 -4.49 3.88 -13.65
CA ARG A 3 -4.14 4.90 -12.65
C ARG A 3 -2.64 4.96 -12.35
N LEU A 4 -1.97 3.82 -12.15
CA LEU A 4 -0.54 3.79 -11.84
C LEU A 4 0.29 4.36 -12.99
N ASP A 5 -0.13 4.08 -14.23
CA ASP A 5 0.53 4.59 -15.43
C ASP A 5 0.42 6.12 -15.51
N GLN A 6 -0.76 6.68 -15.17
CA GLN A 6 -0.99 8.13 -15.11
C GLN A 6 -0.19 8.80 -13.98
N ASP A 7 -0.13 8.16 -12.81
CA ASP A 7 0.61 8.64 -11.66
C ASP A 7 2.13 8.70 -11.97
N GLU A 8 2.70 7.65 -12.59
CA GLU A 8 4.12 7.63 -13.01
C GLU A 8 4.45 8.69 -14.07
N LEU A 9 3.56 8.88 -15.07
CA LEU A 9 3.71 9.94 -16.06
C LEU A 9 3.69 11.34 -15.42
N SER A 10 2.80 11.55 -14.45
CA SER A 10 2.71 12.81 -13.72
C SER A 10 3.96 13.06 -12.89
N ALA A 11 4.46 12.04 -12.18
CA ALA A 11 5.70 12.15 -11.42
C ALA A 11 6.88 12.55 -12.31
N LYS A 12 7.00 11.92 -13.49
CA LYS A 12 8.03 12.27 -14.48
C LYS A 12 7.86 13.70 -15.01
N LYS A 13 6.62 14.11 -15.31
CA LYS A 13 6.31 15.45 -15.83
C LYS A 13 6.66 16.56 -14.84
N PHE A 14 6.40 16.34 -13.55
CA PHE A 14 6.60 17.36 -12.51
C PHE A 14 7.93 17.21 -11.75
N GLY A 15 8.77 16.25 -12.13
CA GLY A 15 10.07 16.02 -11.48
C GLY A 15 9.96 15.50 -10.04
N SER A 16 8.82 14.88 -9.66
CA SER A 16 8.61 14.33 -8.33
C SER A 16 8.88 12.83 -8.29
N LYS A 17 9.43 12.34 -7.17
CA LYS A 17 9.55 10.90 -6.91
C LYS A 17 8.41 10.42 -6.01
N GLN A 18 7.95 9.20 -6.26
CA GLN A 18 6.85 8.62 -5.51
C GLN A 18 6.98 7.12 -5.34
N LEU A 19 6.40 6.62 -4.25
CA LEU A 19 6.09 5.23 -4.01
C LEU A 19 4.59 5.08 -3.69
N TYR A 20 4.12 3.85 -3.56
CA TYR A 20 2.72 3.54 -3.30
C TYR A 20 2.59 2.85 -1.96
N MET A 21 1.90 3.49 -1.03
CA MET A 21 1.57 2.85 0.25
C MET A 21 0.36 1.95 0.07
N HIS A 22 0.50 0.69 0.45
CA HIS A 22 -0.61 -0.26 0.43
C HIS A 22 -1.50 -0.06 1.66
N LEU A 23 -2.81 0.06 1.44
CA LEU A 23 -3.83 0.22 2.46
C LEU A 23 -4.81 -0.94 2.39
N SER A 24 -4.57 -1.93 3.23
CA SER A 24 -5.46 -3.08 3.40
C SER A 24 -6.71 -2.67 4.17
N ALA A 25 -7.85 -3.31 3.87
CA ALA A 25 -9.10 -3.06 4.60
C ALA A 25 -9.03 -3.45 6.09
N LEU A 26 -8.14 -4.40 6.44
CA LEU A 26 -7.94 -4.91 7.80
C LEU A 26 -9.25 -5.39 8.46
N SER A 27 -10.17 -5.91 7.64
CA SER A 27 -11.39 -6.59 8.08
C SER A 27 -11.08 -7.99 8.62
N PRO A 28 -12.03 -8.65 9.31
CA PRO A 28 -11.85 -10.05 9.75
C PRO A 28 -11.49 -11.00 8.61
N THR A 29 -12.01 -10.74 7.40
CA THR A 29 -11.77 -11.53 6.18
C THR A 29 -10.52 -11.10 5.39
N THR A 30 -9.70 -10.18 5.93
CA THR A 30 -8.46 -9.77 5.25
C THR A 30 -7.45 -10.93 5.35
N ARG A 31 -6.85 -11.30 4.23
CA ARG A 31 -5.81 -12.35 4.21
C ARG A 31 -4.51 -11.83 4.82
N LYS A 32 -3.74 -12.71 5.46
CA LYS A 32 -2.44 -12.39 6.08
C LYS A 32 -1.47 -11.69 5.11
N SER A 33 -1.33 -12.23 3.89
CA SER A 33 -0.47 -11.63 2.84
C SER A 33 -0.87 -10.19 2.45
N HIS A 34 -2.14 -9.83 2.60
CA HIS A 34 -2.61 -8.46 2.37
C HIS A 34 -2.38 -7.59 3.61
N ALA A 35 -2.71 -8.09 4.80
CA ALA A 35 -2.51 -7.36 6.06
C ALA A 35 -1.03 -6.96 6.24
N GLU A 36 -0.10 -7.86 5.94
CA GLU A 36 1.35 -7.63 6.04
C GLU A 36 1.85 -6.49 5.14
N ARG A 37 1.17 -6.20 4.04
CA ARG A 37 1.53 -5.08 3.15
C ARG A 37 1.04 -3.73 3.67
N HIS A 38 0.11 -3.70 4.62
CA HIS A 38 -0.50 -2.46 5.12
C HIS A 38 0.57 -1.48 5.65
N GLY A 39 0.53 -0.23 5.20
CA GLY A 39 1.47 0.81 5.62
C GLY A 39 2.90 0.65 5.08
N ARG A 40 3.16 -0.31 4.18
CA ARG A 40 4.44 -0.48 3.47
C ARG A 40 4.41 0.22 2.12
N LEU A 41 5.58 0.70 1.68
CA LEU A 41 5.77 1.36 0.40
C LEU A 41 6.24 0.36 -0.67
N PHE A 42 5.70 0.51 -1.88
CA PHE A 42 6.01 -0.32 -3.03
C PHE A 42 6.20 0.54 -4.27
N THR A 43 6.98 0.06 -5.24
CA THR A 43 7.03 0.66 -6.58
C THR A 43 5.76 0.34 -7.37
N ALA A 44 5.47 1.09 -8.44
CA ALA A 44 4.33 0.78 -9.30
C ALA A 44 4.45 -0.64 -9.89
N LYS A 45 5.66 -1.08 -10.24
CA LYS A 45 5.96 -2.44 -10.70
C LYS A 45 5.54 -3.48 -9.65
N GLN A 46 5.97 -3.33 -8.40
CA GLN A 46 5.61 -4.25 -7.31
C GLN A 46 4.10 -4.27 -7.01
N VAL A 47 3.41 -3.15 -7.21
CA VAL A 47 1.95 -3.09 -7.09
C VAL A 47 1.26 -3.83 -8.23
N ARG A 48 1.73 -3.66 -9.48
CA ARG A 48 1.21 -4.38 -10.64
C ARG A 48 1.44 -5.89 -10.51
N GLU A 49 2.63 -6.30 -10.08
CA GLU A 49 2.98 -7.72 -9.86
C GLU A 49 2.12 -8.35 -8.75
N PHE A 50 1.85 -7.62 -7.67
CA PHE A 50 0.98 -8.14 -6.61
C PHE A 50 -0.44 -8.41 -7.11
N TRP A 51 -1.02 -7.46 -7.86
CA TRP A 51 -2.36 -7.59 -8.43
C TRP A 51 -2.40 -8.17 -9.85
N SER A 52 -1.33 -8.78 -10.34
CA SER A 52 -1.39 -9.59 -11.57
C SER A 52 -1.84 -11.03 -11.28
N ASP A 53 -1.70 -11.48 -10.04
CA ASP A 53 -2.23 -12.75 -9.57
C ASP A 53 -3.74 -12.60 -9.26
N PRO A 54 -4.64 -13.35 -9.96
CA PRO A 54 -6.08 -13.31 -9.70
C PRO A 54 -6.46 -13.59 -8.26
N SER A 55 -5.69 -14.43 -7.55
CA SER A 55 -5.95 -14.75 -6.15
C SER A 55 -5.81 -13.50 -5.27
N ASN A 56 -4.92 -12.57 -5.59
CA ASN A 56 -4.76 -11.30 -4.86
C ASN A 56 -5.84 -10.25 -5.24
N ILE A 57 -6.59 -10.47 -6.32
CA ILE A 57 -7.69 -9.58 -6.75
C ILE A 57 -9.01 -10.05 -6.15
N GLU A 58 -9.29 -11.35 -6.19
CA GLU A 58 -10.55 -11.94 -5.77
C GLU A 58 -10.88 -11.56 -4.32
N GLY A 59 -12.06 -10.95 -4.11
CA GLY A 59 -12.54 -10.49 -2.80
C GLY A 59 -11.72 -9.38 -2.14
N CYS A 60 -10.70 -8.83 -2.82
CA CYS A 60 -9.78 -7.86 -2.24
C CYS A 60 -10.43 -6.48 -2.08
N LYS A 61 -10.29 -5.90 -0.88
CA LYS A 61 -10.75 -4.54 -0.54
C LYS A 61 -9.60 -3.57 -0.27
N CYS A 62 -8.39 -3.92 -0.70
CA CYS A 62 -7.19 -3.12 -0.48
C CYS A 62 -7.05 -2.04 -1.54
N GLY A 63 -6.37 -0.95 -1.22
CA GLY A 63 -6.04 0.12 -2.15
C GLY A 63 -4.57 0.53 -2.05
N VAL A 64 -4.16 1.45 -2.91
CA VAL A 64 -2.86 2.12 -2.82
C VAL A 64 -3.02 3.63 -2.89
N VAL A 65 -2.25 4.35 -2.07
CA VAL A 65 -2.14 5.80 -2.12
C VAL A 65 -0.73 6.19 -2.53
N VAL A 66 -0.61 7.28 -3.30
CA VAL A 66 0.68 7.83 -3.71
C VAL A 66 1.33 8.50 -2.51
N VAL A 67 2.61 8.23 -2.30
CA VAL A 67 3.46 8.85 -1.27
C VAL A 67 4.65 9.46 -1.96
N LEU A 68 4.80 10.78 -1.84
CA LEU A 68 5.99 11.47 -2.33
C LEU A 68 7.21 11.08 -1.49
N VAL A 69 8.32 10.83 -2.17
CA VAL A 69 9.59 10.43 -1.55
C VAL A 69 10.74 11.31 -2.02
N ASP A 70 11.79 11.36 -1.22
CA ASP A 70 13.05 11.98 -1.60
C ASP A 70 13.87 11.08 -2.55
N ASP A 71 15.09 11.52 -2.88
CA ASP A 71 15.99 10.78 -3.77
C ASP A 71 16.46 9.43 -3.21
N LEU A 72 16.38 9.25 -1.88
CA LEU A 72 16.72 8.03 -1.17
C LEU A 72 15.50 7.11 -0.97
N GLY A 73 14.33 7.50 -1.49
CA GLY A 73 13.08 6.76 -1.33
C GLY A 73 12.42 6.92 0.04
N LYS A 74 12.85 7.89 0.86
CA LYS A 74 12.22 8.17 2.15
C LYS A 74 10.98 9.05 1.96
N PRO A 75 9.87 8.74 2.65
CA PRO A 75 8.66 9.54 2.54
C PRO A 75 8.87 10.96 3.05
N ILE A 76 8.41 11.95 2.28
CA ILE A 76 8.45 13.37 2.67
C ILE A 76 7.56 13.62 3.90
N MET A 77 6.46 12.87 4.03
CA MET A 77 5.54 12.90 5.17
C MET A 77 5.51 11.53 5.88
N PRO A 78 6.51 11.20 6.72
CA PRO A 78 6.61 9.88 7.35
C PRO A 78 5.42 9.56 8.27
N GLN A 79 4.77 10.59 8.84
CA GLN A 79 3.64 10.43 9.77
C GLN A 79 2.43 9.73 9.11
N LEU A 80 2.33 9.75 7.78
CA LEU A 80 1.30 9.02 7.05
C LEU A 80 1.48 7.50 7.20
N LEU A 81 2.71 7.01 7.14
CA LEU A 81 3.02 5.60 7.34
C LEU A 81 2.81 5.20 8.80
N ASP A 82 3.17 6.08 9.74
CA ASP A 82 2.97 5.81 11.16
C ASP A 82 1.48 5.66 11.48
N ARG A 83 0.62 6.52 10.92
CA ARG A 83 -0.84 6.39 11.06
C ARG A 83 -1.37 5.07 10.49
N ALA A 84 -0.87 4.63 9.34
CA ALA A 84 -1.24 3.34 8.77
C ALA A 84 -0.79 2.17 9.68
N ARG A 85 0.45 2.22 10.18
CA ARG A 85 0.99 1.21 11.12
C ARG A 85 0.23 1.17 12.44
N GLU A 86 -0.15 2.32 12.99
CA GLU A 86 -0.99 2.38 14.19
C GLU A 86 -2.39 1.80 13.93
N THR A 87 -2.95 2.02 12.73
CA THR A 87 -4.20 1.37 12.33
C THR A 87 -4.04 -0.15 12.27
N TYR A 88 -2.94 -0.64 11.70
CA TYR A 88 -2.62 -2.07 11.69
C TYR A 88 -2.59 -2.65 13.10
N LYS A 89 -1.85 -2.03 14.04
CA LYS A 89 -1.78 -2.47 15.44
C LYS A 89 -3.16 -2.49 16.11
N LYS A 90 -3.95 -1.42 15.94
CA LYS A 90 -5.30 -1.32 16.50
C LYS A 90 -6.23 -2.41 15.97
N MET A 91 -6.15 -2.74 14.69
CA MET A 91 -6.97 -3.79 14.10
C MET A 91 -6.46 -5.18 14.50
N ALA A 92 -5.15 -5.39 14.58
CA ALA A 92 -4.54 -6.62 15.04
C ALA A 92 -4.92 -6.95 16.49
N ALA A 93 -4.98 -5.93 17.36
CA ALA A 93 -5.43 -6.09 18.75
C ALA A 93 -6.86 -6.59 18.92
N ARG A 94 -7.66 -6.66 17.83
CA ARG A 94 -9.00 -7.26 17.83
C ARG A 94 -8.98 -8.79 17.70
N GLY A 95 -7.83 -9.42 17.51
CA GLY A 95 -7.68 -10.87 17.49
C GLY A 95 -8.15 -11.54 16.19
N TYR A 96 -8.04 -10.85 15.05
CA TYR A 96 -8.38 -11.45 13.75
C TYR A 96 -7.38 -12.54 13.35
N GLU A 97 -7.79 -13.51 12.55
CA GLU A 97 -6.92 -14.63 12.13
C GLU A 97 -5.61 -14.17 11.48
N TRP A 98 -5.67 -13.12 10.66
CA TRP A 98 -4.49 -12.53 10.03
C TRP A 98 -3.50 -11.86 10.99
N SER A 99 -3.92 -11.62 12.24
CA SER A 99 -3.11 -10.97 13.29
C SER A 99 -2.40 -11.96 14.22
N GLN A 100 -2.62 -13.26 14.02
CA GLN A 100 -1.95 -14.35 14.75
C GLN A 100 -0.61 -14.73 14.10
#